data_AF-A0A0A2VCD3-F1
#
_entry.id   AF-A0A0A2VCD3-F1
#
_cell.length_a   1.000
_cell.length_b   1.000
_cell.length_c   1.000
_cell.angle_alpha   90.00
_cell.angle_beta   90.00
_cell.angle_gamma   90.00
#
_symmetry.space_group_name_H-M   'P 1'
#
loop_
_entity.id
_entity.type
_entity.pdbx_description
1 polymer ?
#
loop_
_entity_poly.entity_id
_entity_poly.type
_entity_poly.pdbx_seq_one_letter_code
_entity_poly.pdbx_strand_id
1 'polypeptide(L)'
;MIHGKPVGDPSSINLDNLDRRNTAGENKVALTSKDDVTKFPPWLYGQEPDRDGKLHNATASVVIVVDKTPQDVDAFYFYFCSFDQGGNMTQVKEPLGSFIGSQDGLHFGSHVGDWEHNMVRFRGGRPTGIYYSQHSDGAAYDWHDERPMLKDGRPYVYSALGSHANYPASGEQTHDSVLFDYCDRGMLWDPVLSAYLFHLDPDSFHLTRLSPSKSNLATSNLTSFFYFDGIWGDHEYAQDDPR
;
A
#
# COMPACT_ATOMS: atom_id res chain seq x y z
N MET A 1 -5.66 18.07 6.06
CA MET A 1 -6.76 19.03 6.12
C MET A 1 -8.00 18.37 6.71
N ILE A 2 -8.94 19.16 7.20
CA ILE A 2 -10.32 18.72 7.51
C ILE A 2 -11.24 19.60 6.67
N HIS A 3 -12.07 19.01 5.80
CA HIS A 3 -13.00 19.75 4.93
C HIS A 3 -12.30 20.89 4.15
N GLY A 4 -11.17 20.56 3.50
CA GLY A 4 -10.37 21.52 2.73
C GLY A 4 -9.60 22.57 3.56
N LYS A 5 -9.67 22.53 4.89
CA LYS A 5 -8.98 23.51 5.77
C LYS A 5 -7.72 22.91 6.40
N PRO A 6 -6.57 23.61 6.37
CA PRO A 6 -5.36 23.18 7.07
C PRO A 6 -5.58 23.02 8.58
N VAL A 7 -4.93 22.01 9.17
CA VAL A 7 -4.98 21.74 10.62
C VAL A 7 -3.57 21.84 11.18
N GLY A 8 -3.29 22.94 11.88
CA GLY A 8 -1.96 23.26 12.40
C GLY A 8 -0.91 23.49 11.31
N ASP A 9 0.36 23.55 11.70
CA ASP A 9 1.47 23.79 10.77
C ASP A 9 1.89 22.50 10.03
N PRO A 10 1.77 22.43 8.69
CA PRO A 10 2.15 21.24 7.92
C PRO A 10 3.65 21.00 7.85
N SER A 11 4.51 22.01 8.09
CA SER A 11 5.98 21.87 8.04
C SER A 11 6.55 21.06 9.20
N SER A 12 5.74 20.83 10.24
CA SER A 12 6.11 20.08 11.44
C SER A 12 5.76 18.59 11.38
N ILE A 13 5.06 18.12 10.34
CA ILE A 13 4.53 16.75 10.25
C ILE A 13 5.60 15.78 9.72
N ASN A 14 5.78 14.65 10.40
CA ASN A 14 6.63 13.54 9.98
C ASN A 14 6.15 12.19 10.58
N LEU A 15 6.83 11.09 10.25
CA LEU A 15 6.48 9.75 10.72
C LEU A 15 6.72 9.52 12.23
N ASP A 16 7.24 10.50 12.98
CA ASP A 16 7.39 10.46 14.43
C ASP A 16 6.26 11.19 15.18
N ASN A 17 5.39 11.93 14.47
CA ASN A 17 4.36 12.75 15.11
C ASN A 17 3.03 12.85 14.36
N LEU A 18 2.85 12.04 13.31
CA LEU A 18 1.64 11.97 12.48
C LEU A 18 0.36 11.69 13.31
N ASP A 19 0.41 10.73 14.22
CA ASP A 19 -0.66 10.37 15.18
C ASP A 19 -1.11 11.53 16.08
N ARG A 20 -0.28 12.55 16.29
CA ARG A 20 -0.70 13.79 17.00
C ARG A 20 -1.77 14.56 16.24
N ARG A 21 -2.08 14.16 15.01
CA ARG A 21 -3.19 14.69 14.20
C ARG A 21 -4.50 13.94 14.41
N ASN A 22 -4.51 12.88 15.21
CA ASN A 22 -5.72 12.15 15.62
C ASN A 22 -6.54 12.95 16.65
N THR A 23 -6.82 14.23 16.36
CA THR A 23 -7.38 15.21 17.31
C THR A 23 -8.80 15.63 16.97
N ALA A 24 -9.34 15.18 15.84
CA ALA A 24 -10.56 15.70 15.27
C ALA A 24 -11.80 14.79 15.40
N GLY A 25 -11.72 13.77 16.26
CA GLY A 25 -12.84 12.89 16.57
C GLY A 25 -13.38 12.19 15.33
N GLU A 26 -14.65 12.42 14.99
CA GLU A 26 -15.28 11.88 13.78
C GLU A 26 -14.72 12.45 12.47
N ASN A 27 -14.13 13.65 12.49
CA ASN A 27 -13.55 14.25 11.29
C ASN A 27 -12.11 13.78 11.12
N LYS A 28 -11.87 12.85 10.20
CA LYS A 28 -10.51 12.37 9.91
C LYS A 28 -9.66 13.45 9.23
N VAL A 29 -8.42 13.64 9.72
CA VAL A 29 -7.44 14.52 9.07
C VAL A 29 -6.93 13.82 7.82
N ALA A 30 -6.98 14.49 6.67
CA ALA A 30 -6.32 14.01 5.45
C ALA A 30 -4.91 14.57 5.29
N LEU A 31 -3.99 13.78 4.74
CA LEU A 31 -2.64 14.21 4.37
C LEU A 31 -2.64 14.85 2.98
N THR A 32 -3.47 15.87 2.83
CA THR A 32 -3.75 16.53 1.55
C THR A 32 -2.49 17.18 0.99
N SER A 33 -2.26 16.98 -0.30
CA SER A 33 -1.13 17.56 -1.01
C SER A 33 -1.18 19.09 -1.03
N LYS A 34 0.00 19.70 -1.13
CA LYS A 34 0.15 21.14 -1.41
C LYS A 34 0.12 21.43 -2.91
N ASP A 35 0.38 20.43 -3.72
CA ASP A 35 0.35 20.53 -5.17
C ASP A 35 -1.05 20.23 -5.69
N ASP A 36 -1.33 20.77 -6.87
CA ASP A 36 -2.55 20.43 -7.60
C ASP A 36 -2.40 19.07 -8.27
N VAL A 37 -3.01 18.04 -7.67
CA VAL A 37 -2.87 16.65 -8.12
C VAL A 37 -3.54 16.39 -9.48
N THR A 38 -4.51 17.23 -9.89
CA THR A 38 -5.16 17.12 -11.21
C THR A 38 -4.20 17.50 -12.35
N LYS A 39 -3.07 18.14 -12.02
CA LYS A 39 -1.97 18.44 -12.94
C LYS A 39 -0.88 17.37 -12.97
N PHE A 40 -1.08 16.24 -12.29
CA PHE A 40 -0.14 15.11 -12.23
C PHE A 40 1.30 15.54 -11.90
N PRO A 41 1.54 16.09 -10.68
CA PRO A 41 2.87 16.49 -10.28
C PRO A 41 3.84 15.29 -10.29
N PRO A 42 5.16 15.49 -10.52
CA PRO A 42 6.09 14.39 -10.74
C PRO A 42 6.14 13.33 -9.62
N TRP A 43 5.92 13.72 -8.37
CA TRP A 43 5.91 12.78 -7.25
C TRP A 43 4.74 11.79 -7.29
N LEU A 44 3.65 12.13 -7.99
CA LEU A 44 2.45 11.30 -8.10
C LEU A 44 2.75 9.98 -8.82
N TYR A 45 3.72 9.98 -9.74
CA TYR A 45 4.17 8.79 -10.48
C TYR A 45 5.10 7.87 -9.67
N GLY A 46 5.47 8.25 -8.45
CA GLY A 46 6.41 7.50 -7.64
C GLY A 46 7.84 7.47 -8.21
N GLN A 47 8.58 6.42 -7.87
CA GLN A 47 9.95 6.20 -8.35
C GLN A 47 10.05 4.81 -8.98
N GLU A 48 10.65 4.73 -10.16
CA GLU A 48 10.98 3.45 -10.79
C GLU A 48 12.13 2.74 -10.04
N PRO A 49 12.03 1.42 -9.80
CA PRO A 49 13.13 0.63 -9.26
C PRO A 49 14.26 0.49 -10.29
N ASP A 50 15.49 0.29 -9.80
CA ASP A 50 16.59 -0.10 -10.67
C ASP A 50 16.47 -1.57 -11.13
N ARG A 51 17.43 -2.03 -11.92
CA ARG A 51 17.48 -3.41 -12.44
C ARG A 51 17.53 -4.49 -11.35
N ASP A 52 17.96 -4.14 -10.14
CA ASP A 52 18.10 -5.03 -9.00
C ASP A 52 16.87 -4.93 -8.08
N GLY A 53 15.89 -4.10 -8.45
CA GLY A 53 14.63 -3.91 -7.74
C GLY A 53 14.67 -2.85 -6.65
N LYS A 54 15.71 -2.02 -6.58
CA LYS A 54 15.88 -1.04 -5.50
C LYS A 54 15.36 0.35 -5.88
N LEU A 55 14.65 0.97 -4.93
CA LEU A 55 14.36 2.41 -4.94
C LEU A 55 15.51 3.16 -4.27
N HIS A 56 16.07 4.18 -4.95
CA HIS A 56 17.24 4.91 -4.45
C HIS A 56 16.90 6.15 -3.63
N ASN A 57 15.76 6.80 -3.91
CA ASN A 57 15.41 8.10 -3.35
C ASN A 57 14.05 8.08 -2.62
N ALA A 58 13.45 6.89 -2.49
CA ALA A 58 12.17 6.68 -1.83
C ALA A 58 12.22 5.41 -0.96
N THR A 59 11.47 5.45 0.13
CA THR A 59 11.15 4.28 0.96
C THR A 59 9.64 4.12 0.92
N ALA A 60 9.18 3.28 0.00
CA ALA A 60 7.75 3.03 -0.28
C ALA A 60 7.25 1.72 0.32
N SER A 61 8.03 1.11 1.22
CA SER A 61 7.63 -0.14 1.89
C SER A 61 7.86 -0.09 3.39
N VAL A 62 6.97 -0.76 4.10
CA VAL A 62 7.05 -1.02 5.53
C VAL A 62 6.92 -2.51 5.74
N VAL A 63 7.83 -3.11 6.51
CA VAL A 63 7.70 -4.50 6.95
C VAL A 63 7.40 -4.51 8.44
N ILE A 64 6.28 -5.11 8.82
CA ILE A 64 5.87 -5.28 10.22
C ILE A 64 5.87 -6.78 10.54
N VAL A 65 6.67 -7.17 11.51
CA VAL A 65 6.76 -8.53 12.01
C VAL A 65 5.95 -8.66 13.29
N VAL A 66 5.11 -9.69 13.37
CA VAL A 66 4.24 -9.96 14.51
C VAL A 66 4.50 -11.39 15.02
N ASP A 67 4.94 -11.51 16.27
CA ASP A 67 5.08 -12.81 16.92
C ASP A 67 3.70 -13.31 17.38
N LYS A 68 3.08 -14.18 16.59
CA LYS A 68 1.75 -14.70 16.87
C LYS A 68 1.78 -15.79 17.95
N THR A 69 2.79 -16.64 17.90
CA THR A 69 3.10 -17.64 18.93
C THR A 69 4.62 -17.83 19.00
N PRO A 70 5.17 -18.57 19.98
CA PRO A 70 6.60 -18.86 20.01
C PRO A 70 7.15 -19.58 18.76
N GLN A 71 6.28 -20.16 17.93
CA GLN A 71 6.67 -20.82 16.69
C GLN A 71 6.22 -20.08 15.43
N ASP A 72 5.19 -19.24 15.52
CA ASP A 72 4.53 -18.63 14.38
C ASP A 72 4.77 -17.12 14.34
N VAL A 73 5.31 -16.65 13.23
CA VAL A 73 5.59 -15.24 12.95
C VAL A 73 4.86 -14.83 11.69
N ASP A 74 4.07 -13.78 11.76
CA ASP A 74 3.42 -13.18 10.60
C ASP A 74 4.23 -11.93 10.18
N ALA A 75 4.74 -11.90 8.95
CA ALA A 75 5.44 -10.75 8.39
C ALA A 75 4.55 -10.08 7.34
N PHE A 76 4.13 -8.86 7.63
CA PHE A 76 3.36 -8.03 6.72
C PHE A 76 4.33 -7.16 5.92
N TYR A 77 4.20 -7.20 4.60
CA TYR A 77 4.93 -6.38 3.64
C TYR A 77 3.95 -5.37 3.06
N PHE A 78 3.97 -4.15 3.56
CA PHE A 78 3.14 -3.06 3.06
C PHE A 78 3.86 -2.30 1.95
N TYR A 79 3.07 -1.84 0.99
CA TYR A 79 3.49 -1.06 -0.17
C TYR A 79 2.68 0.23 -0.20
N PHE A 80 3.35 1.36 -0.39
CA PHE A 80 2.69 2.65 -0.56
C PHE A 80 2.79 3.12 -2.00
N CYS A 81 1.66 3.19 -2.69
CA CYS A 81 1.55 3.82 -4.00
C CYS A 81 1.12 5.28 -3.82
N SER A 82 1.81 6.22 -4.48
CA SER A 82 1.46 7.64 -4.36
C SER A 82 0.11 8.00 -4.98
N PHE A 83 -0.36 7.20 -5.93
CA PHE A 83 -1.64 7.41 -6.60
C PHE A 83 -2.18 6.09 -7.12
N ASP A 84 -3.37 5.73 -6.65
CA ASP A 84 -4.21 4.70 -7.21
C ASP A 84 -5.10 5.35 -8.28
N GLN A 85 -4.95 4.88 -9.51
CA GLN A 85 -5.76 5.39 -10.62
C GLN A 85 -7.17 4.79 -10.59
N GLY A 86 -7.37 3.67 -9.94
CA GLY A 86 -8.64 2.97 -9.81
C GLY A 86 -8.90 2.03 -10.98
N GLY A 87 -9.89 1.16 -10.81
CA GLY A 87 -10.35 0.27 -11.87
C GLY A 87 -10.93 1.06 -13.04
N ASN A 88 -10.46 0.79 -14.25
CA ASN A 88 -10.98 1.34 -15.49
C ASN A 88 -12.39 0.78 -15.76
N MET A 89 -13.32 1.58 -16.30
CA MET A 89 -14.68 1.07 -16.62
C MET A 89 -14.71 -0.08 -17.64
N THR A 90 -13.64 -0.28 -18.40
CA THR A 90 -13.47 -1.44 -19.31
C THR A 90 -13.17 -2.74 -18.56
N GLN A 91 -12.87 -2.68 -17.25
CA GLN A 91 -12.58 -3.82 -16.38
C GLN A 91 -13.84 -4.52 -15.84
N VAL A 92 -14.92 -4.52 -16.63
CA VAL A 92 -16.20 -5.15 -16.28
C VAL A 92 -16.49 -6.26 -17.28
N LYS A 93 -16.79 -7.47 -16.77
CA LYS A 93 -17.14 -8.63 -17.58
C LYS A 93 -18.46 -8.43 -18.33
N GLU A 94 -18.53 -9.03 -19.51
CA GLU A 94 -19.76 -9.10 -20.27
C GLU A 94 -20.82 -10.00 -19.59
N PRO A 95 -22.13 -9.72 -19.77
CA PRO A 95 -22.71 -8.67 -20.60
C PRO A 95 -22.72 -7.28 -19.93
N LEU A 96 -22.29 -7.17 -18.67
CA LEU A 96 -22.44 -5.95 -17.87
C LEU A 96 -21.57 -4.81 -18.42
N GLY A 97 -20.38 -5.13 -18.93
CA GLY A 97 -19.50 -4.20 -19.65
C GLY A 97 -20.19 -3.49 -20.82
N SER A 98 -21.00 -4.21 -21.62
CA SER A 98 -21.72 -3.61 -22.75
C SER A 98 -22.77 -2.55 -22.36
N PHE A 99 -23.28 -2.58 -21.13
CA PHE A 99 -24.24 -1.59 -20.62
C PHE A 99 -23.58 -0.34 -20.04
N ILE A 100 -22.31 -0.43 -19.65
CA ILE A 100 -21.56 0.67 -19.01
C ILE A 100 -20.96 1.62 -20.06
N GLY A 101 -20.86 1.18 -21.31
CA GLY A 101 -20.30 1.96 -22.42
C GLY A 101 -18.79 2.10 -22.28
N SER A 102 -18.05 1.89 -23.37
CA SER A 102 -16.61 2.11 -23.41
C SER A 102 -16.32 3.61 -23.43
N GLN A 103 -16.37 4.26 -22.26
CA GLN A 103 -15.78 5.59 -22.12
C GLN A 103 -14.33 5.40 -21.68
N ASP A 104 -13.44 5.40 -22.67
CA ASP A 104 -12.01 5.32 -22.46
C ASP A 104 -11.57 6.39 -21.44
N GLY A 105 -10.88 5.97 -20.37
CA GLY A 105 -10.23 6.86 -19.41
C GLY A 105 -11.06 7.24 -18.17
N LEU A 106 -12.28 6.71 -17.99
CA LEU A 106 -12.96 6.80 -16.69
C LEU A 106 -12.49 5.67 -15.77
N HIS A 107 -12.09 6.06 -14.56
CA HIS A 107 -11.66 5.14 -13.51
C HIS A 107 -12.50 5.34 -12.24
N PHE A 108 -12.81 4.25 -11.54
CA PHE A 108 -13.51 4.27 -10.26
C PHE A 108 -12.52 4.13 -9.11
N GLY A 109 -12.69 4.98 -8.11
CA GLY A 109 -11.89 4.89 -6.88
C GLY A 109 -10.51 5.50 -6.99
N SER A 110 -10.23 6.35 -7.98
CA SER A 110 -8.94 7.05 -8.06
C SER A 110 -8.68 7.86 -6.79
N HIS A 111 -7.53 7.68 -6.17
CA HIS A 111 -7.18 8.42 -4.95
C HIS A 111 -5.67 8.57 -4.79
N VAL A 112 -5.28 9.67 -4.13
CA VAL A 112 -3.88 9.91 -3.76
C VAL A 112 -3.56 9.07 -2.53
N GLY A 113 -2.44 8.36 -2.55
CA GLY A 113 -1.96 7.56 -1.43
C GLY A 113 -2.78 6.29 -1.23
N ASP A 114 -2.15 5.16 -1.52
CA ASP A 114 -2.77 3.84 -1.42
C ASP A 114 -1.82 2.87 -0.71
N TRP A 115 -2.39 2.06 0.18
CA TRP A 115 -1.67 1.10 1.01
C TRP A 115 -2.13 -0.32 0.70
N GLU A 116 -1.23 -1.07 0.09
CA GLU A 116 -1.42 -2.47 -0.26
C GLU A 116 -0.50 -3.37 0.57
N HIS A 117 -0.79 -4.68 0.66
CA HIS A 117 0.10 -5.58 1.39
C HIS A 117 0.04 -7.06 1.01
N ASN A 118 1.15 -7.74 1.31
CA ASN A 118 1.17 -9.18 1.49
C ASN A 118 1.43 -9.53 2.95
N MET A 119 0.99 -10.71 3.37
CA MET A 119 1.42 -11.30 4.63
C MET A 119 2.02 -12.67 4.39
N VAL A 120 3.24 -12.92 4.87
CA VAL A 120 3.86 -14.24 4.87
C VAL A 120 3.86 -14.78 6.29
N ARG A 121 3.28 -15.97 6.48
CA ARG A 121 3.37 -16.69 7.74
C ARG A 121 4.59 -17.59 7.75
N PHE A 122 5.35 -17.53 8.82
CA PHE A 122 6.47 -18.42 9.12
C PHE A 122 6.12 -19.32 10.30
N ARG A 123 6.53 -20.59 10.25
CA ARG A 123 6.54 -21.52 11.38
C ARG A 123 7.94 -22.10 11.55
N GLY A 124 8.51 -21.95 12.75
CA GLY A 124 9.87 -22.43 13.04
C GLY A 124 10.91 -21.86 12.07
N GLY A 125 10.76 -20.60 11.67
CA GLY A 125 11.65 -19.91 10.73
C GLY A 125 11.47 -20.27 9.25
N ARG A 126 10.48 -21.11 8.90
CA ARG A 126 10.18 -21.49 7.50
C ARG A 126 8.83 -20.91 7.07
N PRO A 127 8.71 -20.34 5.87
CA PRO A 127 7.43 -19.83 5.39
C PRO A 127 6.46 -21.00 5.15
N THR A 128 5.20 -20.80 5.51
CA THR A 128 4.13 -21.82 5.42
C THR A 128 2.93 -21.36 4.60
N GLY A 129 2.71 -20.05 4.47
CA GLY A 129 1.65 -19.50 3.62
C GLY A 129 1.86 -18.04 3.31
N ILE A 130 1.13 -17.55 2.32
CA ILE A 130 1.13 -16.16 1.89
C ILE A 130 -0.30 -15.68 1.65
N TYR A 131 -0.58 -14.45 2.06
CA TYR A 131 -1.80 -13.71 1.76
C TYR A 131 -1.48 -12.58 0.78
N TYR A 132 -2.38 -12.36 -0.18
CA TYR A 132 -2.37 -11.27 -1.14
C TYR A 132 -3.59 -10.38 -0.91
N SER A 133 -3.40 -9.10 -0.55
CA SER A 133 -4.50 -8.13 -0.44
C SER A 133 -5.10 -7.86 -1.81
N GLN A 134 -6.43 -7.77 -1.89
CA GLN A 134 -7.18 -7.48 -3.10
C GLN A 134 -8.34 -6.56 -2.72
N HIS A 135 -8.18 -5.26 -2.96
CA HIS A 135 -9.18 -4.25 -2.59
C HIS A 135 -9.54 -4.37 -1.10
N SER A 136 -10.82 -4.58 -0.76
CA SER A 136 -11.29 -4.76 0.61
C SER A 136 -11.11 -6.17 1.21
N ASP A 137 -10.57 -7.13 0.46
CA ASP A 137 -10.40 -8.53 0.85
C ASP A 137 -9.03 -9.08 0.38
N GLY A 138 -8.94 -10.36 0.03
CA GLY A 138 -7.75 -10.98 -0.52
C GLY A 138 -7.82 -12.51 -0.55
N ALA A 139 -6.67 -13.11 -0.87
CA ALA A 139 -6.57 -14.56 -1.00
C ALA A 139 -5.32 -15.10 -0.30
N ALA A 140 -5.49 -16.21 0.43
CA ALA A 140 -4.41 -16.94 1.09
C ALA A 140 -4.09 -18.24 0.37
N TYR A 141 -2.80 -18.58 0.33
CA TYR A 141 -2.28 -19.80 -0.27
C TYR A 141 -1.24 -20.45 0.63
N ASP A 142 -1.17 -21.78 0.60
CA ASP A 142 -0.04 -22.51 1.18
C ASP A 142 1.24 -22.15 0.42
N TRP A 143 2.38 -22.10 1.11
CA TRP A 143 3.64 -21.62 0.52
C TRP A 143 4.12 -22.41 -0.70
N HIS A 144 3.73 -23.68 -0.78
CA HIS A 144 4.09 -24.59 -1.88
C HIS A 144 2.88 -24.97 -2.75
N ASP A 145 1.81 -24.18 -2.70
CA ASP A 145 0.72 -24.25 -3.67
C ASP A 145 1.25 -23.94 -5.09
N GLU A 146 0.55 -24.40 -6.11
CA GLU A 146 0.90 -24.18 -7.52
C GLU A 146 0.68 -22.72 -7.98
N ARG A 147 -0.19 -21.97 -7.28
CA ARG A 147 -0.52 -20.59 -7.68
C ARG A 147 0.59 -19.58 -7.37
N PRO A 148 1.15 -19.51 -6.14
CA PRO A 148 2.24 -18.58 -5.85
C PRO A 148 3.51 -18.97 -6.60
N MET A 149 3.99 -18.08 -7.46
CA MET A 149 5.26 -18.29 -8.13
C MET A 149 6.42 -17.91 -7.20
N LEU A 150 7.35 -18.83 -6.97
CA LEU A 150 8.55 -18.57 -6.17
C LEU A 150 9.81 -18.51 -7.05
N LYS A 151 10.69 -17.55 -6.77
CA LYS A 151 12.06 -17.49 -7.29
C LYS A 151 13.04 -17.38 -6.14
N ASP A 152 14.01 -18.29 -6.09
CA ASP A 152 15.03 -18.35 -5.03
C ASP A 152 14.42 -18.32 -3.61
N GLY A 153 13.26 -18.97 -3.44
CA GLY A 153 12.52 -19.03 -2.19
C GLY A 153 11.73 -17.75 -1.84
N ARG A 154 11.60 -16.79 -2.76
CA ARG A 154 10.86 -15.54 -2.58
C ARG A 154 9.64 -15.51 -3.51
N PRO A 155 8.46 -15.07 -3.03
CA PRO A 155 7.26 -15.03 -3.84
C PRO A 155 7.30 -13.85 -4.81
N TYR A 156 6.77 -14.08 -6.00
CA TYR A 156 6.34 -13.00 -6.87
C TYR A 156 4.95 -12.51 -6.45
N VAL A 157 4.80 -11.20 -6.58
CA VAL A 157 3.56 -10.47 -6.38
C VAL A 157 3.34 -9.64 -7.64
N TYR A 158 2.16 -9.77 -8.21
CA TYR A 158 1.74 -9.04 -9.40
C TYR A 158 0.71 -8.01 -8.94
N SER A 159 1.06 -6.73 -9.04
CA SER A 159 0.17 -5.63 -8.67
C SER A 159 -0.70 -5.25 -9.87
N ALA A 160 -1.98 -5.03 -9.62
CA ALA A 160 -2.95 -4.63 -10.61
C ALA A 160 -2.66 -3.24 -11.17
N LEU A 161 -2.85 -3.09 -12.48
CA LEU A 161 -2.81 -1.79 -13.14
C LEU A 161 -3.93 -0.91 -12.60
N GLY A 162 -3.55 0.21 -11.98
CA GLY A 162 -4.48 1.22 -11.49
C GLY A 162 -4.85 1.02 -10.02
N SER A 163 -5.47 -0.12 -9.69
CA SER A 163 -6.03 -0.45 -8.36
C SER A 163 -5.05 -1.06 -7.37
N HIS A 164 -3.85 -1.44 -7.83
CA HIS A 164 -2.76 -2.03 -7.06
C HIS A 164 -2.99 -3.33 -6.28
N ALA A 165 -4.20 -3.88 -6.30
CA ALA A 165 -4.53 -5.20 -5.76
C ALA A 165 -3.49 -6.26 -6.16
N ASN A 166 -3.16 -7.15 -5.21
CA ASN A 166 -2.04 -8.06 -5.32
C ASN A 166 -2.49 -9.47 -5.71
N TYR A 167 -1.75 -10.08 -6.63
CA TYR A 167 -2.08 -11.38 -7.19
C TYR A 167 -0.86 -12.30 -7.30
N PRO A 168 -1.06 -13.63 -7.24
CA PRO A 168 0.02 -14.60 -7.38
C PRO A 168 0.47 -14.80 -8.84
N ALA A 169 -0.27 -14.26 -9.82
CA ALA A 169 0.01 -14.43 -11.25
C ALA A 169 -0.30 -13.16 -12.06
N SER A 170 0.38 -13.01 -13.20
CA SER A 170 0.02 -12.01 -14.21
C SER A 170 -1.23 -12.42 -15.01
N GLY A 171 -1.84 -11.46 -15.69
CA GLY A 171 -3.01 -11.63 -16.55
C GLY A 171 -4.26 -11.02 -15.93
N GLU A 172 -5.41 -11.46 -16.44
CA GLU A 172 -6.72 -11.08 -15.92
C GLU A 172 -7.01 -11.79 -14.59
N GLN A 173 -7.40 -11.02 -13.58
CA GLN A 173 -7.71 -11.49 -12.23
C GLN A 173 -9.12 -11.07 -11.88
N THR A 174 -10.05 -12.03 -11.80
CA THR A 174 -11.44 -11.72 -11.49
C THR A 174 -11.60 -11.43 -10.00
N HIS A 175 -12.18 -10.27 -9.66
CA HIS A 175 -12.68 -9.96 -8.32
C HIS A 175 -14.14 -9.49 -8.39
N ASP A 176 -14.88 -9.56 -7.28
CA ASP A 176 -16.30 -9.17 -7.19
C ASP A 176 -17.20 -9.74 -8.30
N SER A 177 -16.90 -10.96 -8.75
CA SER A 177 -17.59 -11.77 -9.76
C SER A 177 -17.64 -11.21 -11.20
N VAL A 178 -17.72 -9.88 -11.37
CA VAL A 178 -17.90 -9.20 -12.64
C VAL A 178 -16.81 -8.18 -12.93
N LEU A 179 -15.92 -7.88 -11.98
CA LEU A 179 -14.79 -6.99 -12.20
C LEU A 179 -13.53 -7.81 -12.44
N PHE A 180 -12.57 -7.23 -13.14
CA PHE A 180 -11.27 -7.86 -13.31
C PHE A 180 -10.12 -6.87 -13.19
N ASP A 181 -9.10 -7.24 -12.45
CA ASP A 181 -7.82 -6.56 -12.50
C ASP A 181 -6.97 -7.12 -13.63
N TYR A 182 -6.10 -6.27 -14.19
CA TYR A 182 -5.06 -6.71 -15.11
C TYR A 182 -3.71 -6.52 -14.46
N CYS A 183 -2.93 -7.59 -14.39
CA CYS A 183 -1.57 -7.54 -13.88
C CYS A 183 -0.58 -7.97 -14.96
N ASP A 184 0.61 -7.37 -14.99
CA ASP A 184 1.71 -7.86 -15.81
C ASP A 184 3.00 -7.99 -14.99
N ARG A 185 4.07 -8.44 -15.66
CA ARG A 185 5.36 -8.65 -15.00
C ARG A 185 6.05 -7.36 -14.58
N GLY A 186 5.71 -6.24 -15.22
CA GLY A 186 6.27 -4.92 -14.98
C GLY A 186 7.80 -4.90 -14.84
N MET A 187 8.25 -3.92 -14.07
CA MET A 187 9.61 -3.87 -13.55
C MET A 187 9.66 -4.64 -12.24
N LEU A 188 10.77 -5.36 -12.01
CA LEU A 188 10.97 -6.03 -10.73
C LEU A 188 11.21 -4.97 -9.65
N TRP A 189 10.45 -5.01 -8.57
CA TRP A 189 10.67 -4.24 -7.36
C TRP A 189 10.91 -5.19 -6.18
N ASP A 190 11.97 -4.93 -5.42
CA ASP A 190 12.26 -5.62 -4.18
C ASP A 190 11.98 -4.67 -3.00
N PRO A 191 10.83 -4.82 -2.33
CA PRO A 191 10.40 -3.87 -1.30
C PRO A 191 11.35 -3.84 -0.11
N VAL A 192 12.05 -4.95 0.21
CA VAL A 192 12.93 -5.00 1.39
C VAL A 192 14.28 -4.30 1.18
N LEU A 193 14.64 -3.96 -0.06
CA LEU A 193 15.87 -3.19 -0.34
C LEU A 193 15.76 -1.71 0.06
N SER A 194 14.54 -1.20 0.26
CA SER A 194 14.24 0.13 0.80
C SER A 194 12.94 0.08 1.60
N ALA A 195 12.99 -0.51 2.80
CA ALA A 195 11.86 -0.61 3.71
C ALA A 195 12.18 -0.06 5.11
N TYR A 196 11.16 0.46 5.78
CA TYR A 196 11.18 0.60 7.23
C TYR A 196 10.78 -0.74 7.87
N LEU A 197 11.57 -1.21 8.84
CA LEU A 197 11.35 -2.50 9.48
C LEU A 197 10.85 -2.28 10.90
N PHE A 198 9.82 -3.01 11.30
CA PHE A 198 9.20 -2.91 12.61
C PHE A 198 8.82 -4.28 13.18
N HIS A 199 8.74 -4.33 14.50
CA HIS A 199 8.13 -5.40 15.26
C HIS A 199 6.89 -4.83 15.96
N LEU A 200 5.77 -5.54 15.90
CA LEU A 200 4.55 -5.18 16.60
C LEU A 200 4.30 -6.23 17.68
N ASP A 201 4.20 -5.77 18.93
CA ASP A 201 3.62 -6.55 20.01
C ASP A 201 2.09 -6.55 19.87
N PRO A 202 1.45 -7.70 19.57
CA PRO A 202 0.02 -7.76 19.35
C PRO A 202 -0.82 -7.57 20.62
N ASP A 203 -0.25 -7.81 21.81
CA ASP A 203 -0.98 -7.69 23.08
C ASP A 203 -1.05 -6.24 23.54
N SER A 204 0.07 -5.52 23.45
CA SER A 204 0.13 -4.09 23.81
C SER A 204 -0.17 -3.15 22.63
N PHE A 205 -0.27 -3.70 21.42
CA PHE A 205 -0.36 -2.97 20.15
C PHE A 205 0.78 -1.95 19.98
N HIS A 206 1.97 -2.28 20.50
CA HIS A 206 3.13 -1.40 20.49
C HIS A 206 4.08 -1.72 19.35
N LEU A 207 4.24 -0.78 18.42
CA LEU A 207 5.18 -0.83 17.32
C LEU A 207 6.57 -0.37 17.75
N THR A 208 7.58 -1.21 17.50
CA THR A 208 8.99 -0.95 17.74
C THR A 208 9.77 -0.98 16.42
N ARG A 209 10.57 0.04 16.14
CA ARG A 209 11.43 0.07 14.95
C ARG A 209 12.58 -0.92 15.09
N LEU A 210 12.73 -1.79 14.09
CA LEU A 210 13.87 -2.67 13.93
C LEU A 210 14.98 -1.92 13.19
N SER A 211 16.03 -1.51 13.91
CA SER A 211 17.13 -0.76 13.32
C SER A 211 17.94 -1.63 12.35
N PRO A 212 18.32 -1.14 11.16
CA PRO A 212 19.53 -1.65 10.51
C PRO A 212 20.72 -1.31 11.42
N SER A 213 21.62 -2.28 11.59
CA SER A 213 22.75 -2.27 12.53
C SER A 213 23.51 -0.92 12.65
N LYS A 214 23.56 -0.40 13.88
CA LYS A 214 24.67 0.36 14.52
C LYS A 214 25.28 1.59 13.85
N SER A 215 24.53 2.44 13.14
CA SER A 215 24.99 3.83 12.98
C SER A 215 23.87 4.85 13.09
N ASN A 216 24.05 5.76 14.03
CA ASN A 216 23.15 6.82 14.48
C ASN A 216 22.05 6.33 15.43
N LEU A 217 22.15 6.76 16.69
CA LEU A 217 21.01 7.01 17.55
C LEU A 217 20.13 8.06 16.85
N ALA A 218 19.42 7.67 15.79
CA ALA A 218 18.37 8.49 15.25
C ALA A 218 17.33 8.61 16.36
N THR A 219 17.07 9.83 16.84
CA THR A 219 16.02 10.15 17.82
C THR A 219 14.61 9.91 17.30
N SER A 220 14.48 9.12 16.22
CA SER A 220 13.33 8.98 15.36
C SER A 220 12.98 7.50 15.27
N ASN A 221 11.86 7.16 15.89
CA ASN A 221 11.34 5.80 15.89
C ASN A 221 10.50 5.55 14.64
N LEU A 222 10.05 6.59 13.93
CA LEU A 222 9.21 6.53 12.74
C LEU A 222 7.99 5.61 12.95
N THR A 223 7.43 5.53 14.15
CA THR A 223 6.33 4.61 14.50
C THR A 223 4.96 5.28 14.43
N SER A 224 4.91 6.61 14.44
CA SER A 224 3.68 7.36 14.57
C SER A 224 2.75 7.19 13.36
N PHE A 225 3.29 6.88 12.18
CA PHE A 225 2.49 6.57 10.98
C PHE A 225 1.50 5.42 11.20
N PHE A 226 1.88 4.42 11.99
CA PHE A 226 1.07 3.23 12.25
C PHE A 226 -0.17 3.53 13.10
N TYR A 227 -0.07 4.55 13.95
CA TYR A 227 -1.18 4.96 14.81
C TYR A 227 -2.01 6.08 14.19
N PHE A 228 -1.61 6.64 13.05
CA PHE A 228 -2.39 7.68 12.38
C PHE A 228 -3.70 7.09 11.86
N ASP A 229 -4.82 7.67 12.29
CA ASP A 229 -6.16 7.16 11.99
C ASP A 229 -6.91 7.99 10.94
N GLY A 230 -6.18 8.87 10.25
CA GLY A 230 -6.69 9.76 9.23
C GLY A 230 -6.63 9.17 7.82
N ILE A 231 -6.75 10.06 6.83
CA ILE A 231 -6.72 9.71 5.40
C ILE A 231 -5.31 9.96 4.87
N TRP A 232 -4.71 8.94 4.26
CA TRP A 232 -3.49 9.08 3.49
C TRP A 232 -3.86 9.67 2.13
N GLY A 233 -3.34 10.87 1.82
CA GLY A 233 -3.70 11.63 0.62
C GLY A 233 -4.81 12.66 0.82
N ASP A 234 -5.54 12.94 -0.26
CA ASP A 234 -6.50 14.05 -0.33
C ASP A 234 -7.88 13.67 0.21
N HIS A 235 -8.59 14.65 0.76
CA HIS A 235 -10.06 14.54 0.91
C HIS A 235 -10.71 14.75 -0.46
N GLU A 236 -11.91 14.21 -0.66
CA GLU A 236 -12.68 14.48 -1.87
C GLU A 236 -12.85 16.00 -2.05
N TYR A 237 -12.57 16.46 -3.28
CA TYR A 237 -12.73 17.87 -3.63
C TYR A 237 -14.20 18.23 -3.73
N ALA A 238 -14.56 19.44 -3.27
CA ALA A 238 -15.91 19.95 -3.46
C ALA A 238 -16.18 20.16 -4.96
N GLN A 239 -17.44 20.05 -5.38
CA GLN A 239 -17.80 20.23 -6.80
C GLN A 239 -17.45 21.62 -7.37
N ASP A 240 -17.31 22.62 -6.49
CA ASP A 240 -16.92 23.99 -6.83
C ASP A 240 -15.43 24.27 -6.55
N ASP A 241 -14.64 23.26 -6.21
CA ASP A 241 -13.18 23.38 -6.11
C ASP A 241 -12.62 23.76 -7.49
N PRO A 242 -11.71 24.75 -7.60
CA PRO A 242 -11.21 25.23 -8.89
C PRO A 242 -10.26 24.26 -9.63
N ARG A 243 -10.02 23.07 -9.10
CA ARG A 243 -9.08 22.06 -9.62
C ARG A 243 -9.75 20.96 -10.42
#